data_AF-A0A8T4P687-F1
#
_entry.id   AF-A0A8T4P687-F1
#
_cell.length_a   1.000
_cell.length_b   1.000
_cell.length_c   1.000
_cell.angle_alpha   90.00
_cell.angle_beta   90.00
_cell.angle_gamma   90.00
#
_symmetry.space_group_name_H-M   'P 1'
#
loop_
_entity.id
_entity.type
_entity.pdbx_description
1 polymer ?
#
loop_
_entity_poly.entity_id
_entity_poly.type
_entity_poly.pdbx_seq_one_letter_code
_entity_poly.pdbx_strand_id
1 'polypeptide(L)'
;MSRCIICWQEFKKINNRQKYCSKKCYNVKVRRLTNKYILNKKQCELCNKTFIPNKNHPKAKFCSKKCNKKNYYLEHRNLTLKYPHLWDAKKYCKFCNRLIKFNRNNYIVSELARKFCSEKCRRALANIKRRKHILKEKECLYCKGIFKPHYLHPQTRFCSYKCNAAYNYYNKYKSLISKYPKGFETIKHCKKCGKQIIFDKSKPMNTELIRNYCSNKCRSKESHYRFKIKNPEGYKEKIKRRRQSEKGKIAHRFSAKKRKYMLKNIITAYTAKEEMELKSKGICFGYKRKPHFVGKSQLEIDHKCPVSKANKYYIKTGKKKRYTIKNVQPLCRDCNQEKLDKI
;
A
#
# COMPACT_ATOMS: atom_id res chain seq x y z
N MET A 1 -45.95 -20.66 -3.26
CA MET A 1 -45.49 -19.37 -3.86
C MET A 1 -44.48 -18.68 -2.94
N SER A 2 -43.80 -17.61 -3.37
CA SER A 2 -42.88 -16.83 -2.50
C SER A 2 -43.04 -15.34 -2.75
N ARG A 3 -42.81 -14.50 -1.72
CA ARG A 3 -42.87 -13.04 -1.83
C ARG A 3 -41.50 -12.42 -2.06
N CYS A 4 -41.42 -11.43 -2.94
CA CYS A 4 -40.17 -10.71 -3.21
C CYS A 4 -39.77 -9.84 -2.01
N ILE A 5 -38.51 -9.91 -1.56
CA ILE A 5 -38.01 -9.13 -0.41
C ILE A 5 -38.04 -7.60 -0.64
N ILE A 6 -38.06 -7.16 -1.91
CA ILE A 6 -38.01 -5.74 -2.28
C ILE A 6 -39.39 -5.16 -2.50
N CYS A 7 -40.20 -5.76 -3.39
CA CYS A 7 -41.51 -5.23 -3.77
C CYS A 7 -42.71 -5.97 -3.16
N TRP A 8 -42.48 -7.03 -2.38
CA TRP A 8 -43.51 -7.84 -1.71
C TRP A 8 -44.51 -8.58 -2.62
N GLN A 9 -44.42 -8.43 -3.94
CA GLN A 9 -45.22 -9.20 -4.90
C GLN A 9 -44.92 -10.70 -4.84
N GLU A 10 -45.96 -11.51 -5.03
CA GLU A 10 -45.87 -12.96 -5.10
C GLU A 10 -45.30 -13.42 -6.45
N PHE A 11 -44.42 -14.42 -6.43
CA PHE A 11 -43.83 -14.98 -7.63
C PHE A 11 -43.56 -16.48 -7.48
N LYS A 12 -43.55 -17.19 -8.61
CA LYS A 12 -43.14 -18.60 -8.68
C LYS A 12 -41.60 -18.66 -8.74
N LYS A 13 -40.99 -19.37 -7.80
CA LYS A 13 -39.53 -19.55 -7.77
C LYS A 13 -39.08 -20.43 -8.93
N ILE A 14 -38.05 -20.00 -9.65
CA ILE A 14 -37.33 -20.82 -10.64
C ILE A 14 -36.34 -21.73 -9.92
N ASN A 15 -35.80 -21.30 -8.78
CA ASN A 15 -34.96 -22.12 -7.91
C ASN A 15 -35.17 -21.79 -6.42
N ASN A 16 -34.82 -22.74 -5.54
CA ASN A 16 -35.00 -22.60 -4.09
C ASN A 16 -34.22 -21.42 -3.47
N ARG A 17 -33.21 -20.89 -4.18
CA ARG A 17 -32.39 -19.75 -3.74
C ARG A 17 -32.91 -18.40 -4.23
N GLN A 18 -33.93 -18.35 -5.09
CA GLN A 18 -34.43 -17.11 -5.68
C GLN A 18 -35.23 -16.32 -4.64
N LYS A 19 -34.75 -15.10 -4.32
CA LYS A 19 -35.33 -14.19 -3.32
C LYS A 19 -36.09 -13.00 -3.91
N TYR A 20 -36.02 -12.82 -5.23
CA TYR A 20 -36.54 -11.65 -5.93
C TYR A 20 -37.39 -12.07 -7.13
N CYS A 21 -38.49 -11.36 -7.37
CA CYS A 21 -39.38 -11.64 -8.51
C CYS A 21 -38.75 -11.27 -9.86
N SER A 22 -37.77 -10.36 -9.88
CA SER A 22 -37.16 -9.86 -11.11
C SER A 22 -35.71 -9.41 -10.95
N LYS A 23 -34.99 -9.31 -12.08
CA LYS A 23 -33.63 -8.76 -12.16
C LYS A 23 -33.56 -7.29 -11.73
N LYS A 24 -34.63 -6.52 -11.95
CA LYS A 24 -34.79 -5.15 -11.42
C LYS A 24 -34.72 -5.17 -9.89
N CYS A 25 -35.48 -6.05 -9.23
CA CYS A 25 -35.45 -6.19 -7.77
C CYS A 25 -34.10 -6.71 -7.23
N TYR A 26 -33.39 -7.56 -7.98
CA TYR A 26 -32.06 -8.06 -7.60
C TYR A 26 -30.98 -6.97 -7.62
N ASN A 27 -31.04 -6.05 -8.59
CA ASN A 27 -30.04 -5.00 -8.79
C ASN A 27 -30.27 -3.72 -7.97
N VAL A 28 -31.41 -3.58 -7.28
CA VAL A 28 -31.56 -2.56 -6.24
C VAL A 28 -30.50 -2.86 -5.19
N LYS A 29 -29.51 -1.97 -4.99
CA LYS A 29 -28.39 -2.19 -4.06
C LYS A 29 -28.90 -2.44 -2.62
N VAL A 30 -29.21 -3.70 -2.30
CA VAL A 30 -29.68 -4.17 -0.98
C VAL A 30 -28.55 -4.23 0.04
N ARG A 31 -27.64 -3.24 0.07
CA ARG A 31 -26.68 -3.12 1.16
C ARG A 31 -27.28 -2.41 2.40
N ARG A 32 -28.55 -1.99 2.36
CA ARG A 32 -29.16 -1.21 3.46
C ARG A 32 -30.55 -1.64 3.93
N LEU A 33 -31.27 -2.50 3.22
CA LEU A 33 -32.67 -2.82 3.58
C LEU A 33 -32.85 -4.07 4.45
N THR A 34 -31.88 -4.99 4.50
CA THR A 34 -31.98 -6.22 5.29
C THR A 34 -31.69 -6.05 6.79
N ASN A 35 -31.22 -4.88 7.23
CA ASN A 35 -31.19 -4.50 8.64
C ASN A 35 -32.22 -3.40 8.94
N LYS A 36 -33.44 -3.54 8.40
CA LYS A 36 -34.60 -2.87 9.00
C LYS A 36 -34.88 -3.59 10.32
N TYR A 37 -34.01 -3.37 11.32
CA TYR A 37 -34.38 -3.57 12.71
C TYR A 37 -35.66 -2.76 12.87
N ILE A 38 -36.79 -3.44 13.02
CA ILE A 38 -37.99 -2.83 13.57
C ILE A 38 -37.55 -2.44 14.97
N LEU A 39 -37.15 -1.17 15.13
CA LEU A 39 -36.70 -0.64 16.40
C LEU A 39 -37.96 -0.54 17.26
N ASN A 40 -38.24 -1.60 18.01
CA ASN A 40 -39.34 -1.62 18.96
C ASN A 40 -39.21 -0.39 19.85
N LYS A 41 -40.33 0.33 20.03
CA LYS A 41 -40.40 1.44 20.98
C LYS A 41 -39.99 0.89 22.35
N LYS A 42 -39.06 1.57 23.02
CA LYS A 42 -38.63 1.26 24.39
C LYS A 42 -39.10 2.34 25.34
N GLN A 43 -39.32 2.00 26.60
CA GLN A 43 -39.50 3.00 27.64
C GLN A 43 -38.13 3.42 28.21
N CYS A 44 -37.97 4.72 28.46
CA CYS A 44 -36.77 5.26 29.10
C CYS A 44 -36.73 4.86 30.57
N GLU A 45 -35.69 4.16 31.03
CA GLU A 45 -35.56 3.71 32.43
C GLU A 45 -35.54 4.87 33.47
N LEU A 46 -35.31 6.12 33.04
CA LEU A 46 -35.23 7.27 33.94
C LEU A 46 -36.50 8.14 33.97
N CYS A 47 -37.22 8.27 32.85
CA CYS A 47 -38.36 9.18 32.75
C CYS A 47 -39.62 8.52 32.16
N ASN A 48 -39.57 7.21 31.92
CA ASN A 48 -40.64 6.35 31.40
C ASN A 48 -41.22 6.74 30.02
N LYS A 49 -40.72 7.82 29.39
CA LYS A 49 -41.11 8.20 28.02
C LYS A 49 -40.74 7.12 27.02
N THR A 50 -41.66 6.80 26.11
CA THR A 50 -41.41 5.90 24.99
C THR A 50 -40.51 6.55 23.94
N PHE A 51 -39.49 5.84 23.46
CA PHE A 51 -38.57 6.31 22.42
C PHE A 51 -38.15 5.20 21.47
N ILE A 52 -37.70 5.57 20.28
CA ILE A 52 -37.16 4.64 19.28
C ILE A 52 -35.62 4.71 19.34
N PRO A 53 -34.92 3.62 19.70
CA PRO A 53 -33.47 3.63 19.81
C PRO A 53 -32.81 3.91 18.45
N ASN A 54 -31.69 4.64 18.42
CA ASN A 54 -30.95 4.88 17.19
C ASN A 54 -30.46 3.54 16.59
N LYS A 55 -30.49 3.39 15.26
CA LYS A 55 -29.98 2.21 14.52
C LYS A 55 -28.57 1.81 14.94
N ASN A 56 -27.71 2.78 15.30
CA ASN A 56 -26.35 2.53 15.73
C ASN A 56 -26.25 2.07 17.20
N HIS A 57 -27.30 2.23 17.99
CA HIS A 57 -27.35 1.91 19.42
C HIS A 57 -28.68 1.23 19.79
N PRO A 58 -28.99 0.04 19.25
CA PRO A 58 -30.24 -0.67 19.51
C PRO A 58 -30.42 -1.04 20.99
N LYS A 59 -29.32 -1.06 21.76
CA LYS A 59 -29.31 -1.33 23.21
C LYS A 59 -29.45 -0.06 24.08
N ALA A 60 -29.78 1.10 23.52
CA ALA A 60 -30.02 2.30 24.32
C ALA A 60 -31.15 2.08 25.33
N LYS A 61 -30.93 2.52 26.58
CA LYS A 61 -31.87 2.45 27.72
C LYS A 61 -32.58 3.77 27.99
N PHE A 62 -32.02 4.88 27.50
CA PHE A 62 -32.50 6.23 27.80
C PHE A 62 -32.92 6.95 26.52
N CYS A 63 -34.01 7.72 26.60
CA CYS A 63 -34.56 8.44 25.45
C CYS A 63 -33.72 9.61 24.97
N SER A 64 -32.78 10.11 25.78
CA SER A 64 -31.96 11.27 25.46
C SER A 64 -30.59 11.23 26.13
N LYS A 65 -29.64 12.02 25.60
CA LYS A 65 -28.33 12.26 26.24
C LYS A 65 -28.48 12.85 27.64
N LYS A 66 -29.49 13.71 27.86
CA LYS A 66 -29.79 14.34 29.16
C LYS A 66 -30.20 13.27 30.19
N CYS A 67 -31.08 12.34 29.81
CA CYS A 67 -31.46 11.22 30.68
C CYS A 67 -30.29 10.28 30.97
N ASN A 68 -29.48 9.92 29.96
CA ASN A 68 -28.29 9.10 30.18
C ASN A 68 -27.30 9.77 31.17
N LYS A 69 -27.07 11.08 31.02
CA LYS A 69 -26.20 11.85 31.91
C LYS A 69 -26.77 11.95 33.33
N LYS A 70 -28.09 12.14 33.49
CA LYS A 70 -28.75 12.17 34.81
C LYS A 70 -28.68 10.82 35.51
N ASN A 71 -28.89 9.71 34.79
CA ASN A 71 -28.73 8.36 35.36
C ASN A 71 -27.29 8.11 35.82
N TYR A 72 -26.30 8.49 34.99
CA TYR A 72 -24.88 8.40 35.35
C TYR A 72 -24.57 9.11 36.69
N TYR A 73 -25.13 10.29 36.94
CA TYR A 73 -24.95 11.00 38.21
C TYR A 73 -25.65 10.31 39.39
N LEU A 74 -26.84 9.72 39.18
CA LEU A 74 -27.56 8.99 40.23
C LEU A 74 -26.82 7.71 40.64
N GLU A 75 -26.34 6.93 39.66
CA GLU A 75 -25.51 5.76 39.93
C GLU A 75 -24.23 6.14 40.68
N HIS A 76 -23.60 7.25 40.29
CA HIS A 76 -22.44 7.80 40.99
C HIS A 76 -22.75 8.20 42.44
N ARG A 77 -23.83 8.93 42.67
CA ARG A 77 -24.22 9.38 44.02
C ARG A 77 -24.45 8.18 44.94
N ASN A 78 -25.14 7.16 44.44
CA ASN A 78 -25.39 5.93 45.19
C ASN A 78 -24.10 5.15 45.50
N LEU A 79 -23.14 5.11 44.56
CA LEU A 79 -21.83 4.49 44.80
C LEU A 79 -21.00 5.25 45.84
N THR A 80 -21.05 6.59 45.84
CA THR A 80 -20.34 7.42 46.82
C THR A 80 -20.89 7.20 48.22
N LEU A 81 -22.22 7.14 48.37
CA LEU A 81 -22.87 6.86 49.65
C LEU A 81 -22.59 5.43 50.15
N LYS A 82 -22.50 4.45 49.24
CA LYS A 82 -22.27 3.04 49.60
C LYS A 82 -20.83 2.75 50.07
N TYR A 83 -19.84 3.56 49.69
CA TYR A 83 -18.43 3.29 49.99
C TYR A 83 -17.62 4.55 50.38
N PRO A 84 -17.90 5.20 51.52
CA PRO A 84 -17.22 6.42 51.96
C PRO A 84 -15.74 6.20 52.34
N HIS A 85 -15.39 5.02 52.87
CA HIS A 85 -14.01 4.68 53.27
C HIS A 85 -13.03 4.51 52.09
N LEU A 86 -13.53 4.39 50.85
CA LEU A 86 -12.68 4.21 49.67
C LEU A 86 -11.98 5.49 49.21
N TRP A 87 -12.31 6.64 49.80
CA TRP A 87 -11.83 7.95 49.38
C TRP A 87 -10.51 8.37 50.05
N ASP A 88 -10.20 7.83 51.24
CA ASP A 88 -9.02 8.25 52.03
C ASP A 88 -7.85 7.25 51.99
N ALA A 89 -8.05 6.07 51.38
CA ALA A 89 -6.98 5.07 51.28
C ALA A 89 -5.93 5.48 50.22
N LYS A 90 -4.70 5.80 50.67
CA LYS A 90 -3.52 5.94 49.79
C LYS A 90 -3.28 4.63 49.05
N LYS A 91 -3.55 4.60 47.74
CA LYS A 91 -3.28 3.43 46.87
C LYS A 91 -2.13 3.71 45.92
N TYR A 92 -1.25 2.72 45.75
CA TYR A 92 -0.12 2.80 44.84
C TYR A 92 -0.37 1.95 43.57
N CYS A 93 0.12 2.43 42.44
CA CYS A 93 0.01 1.74 41.15
C CYS A 93 0.79 0.42 41.15
N LYS A 94 0.14 -0.71 40.86
CA LYS A 94 0.79 -2.04 40.81
C LYS A 94 1.92 -2.17 39.79
N PHE A 95 2.04 -1.24 38.84
CA PHE A 95 3.07 -1.30 37.79
C PHE A 95 4.26 -0.38 38.06
N CYS A 96 4.03 0.88 38.48
CA CYS A 96 5.09 1.87 38.66
C CYS A 96 5.24 2.39 40.09
N ASN A 97 4.48 1.83 41.03
CA ASN A 97 4.45 2.17 42.45
C ASN A 97 4.19 3.65 42.79
N ARG A 98 3.69 4.45 41.85
CA ARG A 98 3.29 5.84 42.10
C ARG A 98 1.92 5.90 42.79
N LEU A 99 1.75 6.88 43.68
CA LEU A 99 0.46 7.16 44.32
C LEU A 99 -0.63 7.45 43.27
N ILE A 100 -1.77 6.77 43.38
CA ILE A 100 -2.92 6.96 42.51
C ILE A 100 -3.71 8.16 43.03
N LYS A 101 -3.65 9.29 42.32
CA LYS A 101 -4.51 10.45 42.60
C LYS A 101 -5.90 10.17 42.03
N PHE A 102 -6.87 9.88 42.89
CA PHE A 102 -8.27 9.75 42.48
C PHE A 102 -8.87 11.15 42.30
N ASN A 103 -9.23 11.50 41.06
CA ASN A 103 -10.05 12.67 40.81
C ASN A 103 -11.51 12.30 41.06
N ARG A 104 -12.24 13.12 41.85
CA ARG A 104 -13.67 12.93 42.18
C ARG A 104 -14.56 12.69 40.95
N ASN A 105 -14.16 13.20 39.79
CA ASN A 105 -14.91 13.06 38.54
C ASN A 105 -14.67 11.74 37.77
N ASN A 106 -13.73 10.88 38.21
CA ASN A 106 -13.33 9.64 37.52
C ASN A 106 -13.71 8.36 38.30
N TYR A 107 -14.83 8.34 39.02
CA TYR A 107 -15.17 7.20 39.89
C TYR A 107 -15.85 6.01 39.15
N ILE A 108 -16.44 6.18 37.96
CA ILE A 108 -16.84 5.02 37.10
C ILE A 108 -15.64 4.49 36.32
N VAL A 109 -14.51 4.32 36.98
CA VAL A 109 -13.44 3.56 36.37
C VAL A 109 -13.38 2.25 37.14
N SER A 110 -13.71 1.20 36.39
CA SER A 110 -13.70 -0.23 36.78
C SER A 110 -12.66 -0.55 37.86
N GLU A 111 -12.88 -1.58 38.67
CA GLU A 111 -11.95 -2.08 39.68
C GLU A 111 -10.47 -2.15 39.22
N LEU A 112 -10.25 -2.27 37.90
CA LEU A 112 -8.96 -2.16 37.23
C LEU A 112 -8.25 -0.80 37.39
N ALA A 113 -8.92 0.34 37.33
CA ALA A 113 -8.28 1.66 37.52
C ALA A 113 -7.91 1.95 38.96
N ARG A 114 -8.48 1.21 39.92
CA ARG A 114 -8.03 1.22 41.30
C ARG A 114 -6.64 0.57 41.48
N LYS A 115 -6.14 -0.15 40.46
CA LYS A 115 -4.86 -0.89 40.50
C LYS A 115 -3.74 -0.18 39.71
N PHE A 116 -4.06 0.80 38.85
CA PHE A 116 -3.07 1.47 37.98
C PHE A 116 -3.27 2.98 37.91
N CYS A 117 -2.19 3.76 38.00
CA CYS A 117 -2.24 5.22 37.91
C CYS A 117 -2.52 5.76 36.49
N SER A 118 -2.41 4.91 35.46
CA SER A 118 -2.72 5.29 34.08
C SER A 118 -3.05 4.08 33.22
N GLU A 119 -3.77 4.34 32.12
CA GLU A 119 -4.03 3.37 31.06
C GLU A 119 -2.73 2.82 30.45
N LYS A 120 -1.67 3.66 30.39
CA LYS A 120 -0.33 3.26 29.94
C LYS A 120 0.27 2.19 30.86
N CYS A 121 0.19 2.38 32.18
CA CYS A 121 0.66 1.41 33.18
C CYS A 121 -0.13 0.10 33.14
N ARG A 122 -1.45 0.17 32.95
CA ARG A 122 -2.31 -1.01 32.77
C ARG A 122 -1.89 -1.82 31.54
N ARG A 123 -1.74 -1.16 30.39
CA ARG A 123 -1.30 -1.79 29.14
C ARG A 123 0.12 -2.37 29.27
N ALA A 124 1.01 -1.69 29.98
CA ALA A 124 2.37 -2.17 30.21
C ALA A 124 2.37 -3.47 31.03
N LEU A 125 1.64 -3.55 32.15
CA LEU A 125 1.55 -4.79 32.91
C LEU A 125 0.84 -5.90 32.13
N ALA A 126 -0.22 -5.59 31.37
CA ALA A 126 -0.88 -6.55 30.49
C ALA A 126 0.07 -7.10 29.42
N ASN A 127 0.93 -6.25 28.85
CA ASN A 127 1.96 -6.66 27.90
C ASN A 127 3.04 -7.52 28.56
N ILE A 128 3.47 -7.20 29.79
CA ILE A 128 4.41 -8.02 30.55
C ILE A 128 3.80 -9.38 30.86
N LYS A 129 2.54 -9.43 31.33
CA LYS A 129 1.83 -10.70 31.59
C LYS A 129 1.65 -11.53 30.32
N ARG A 130 1.31 -10.88 29.19
CA ARG A 130 1.24 -11.54 27.87
C ARG A 130 2.60 -12.08 27.44
N ARG A 131 3.68 -11.34 27.66
CA ARG A 131 5.06 -11.77 27.36
C ARG A 131 5.54 -12.88 28.31
N LYS A 132 5.11 -12.87 29.58
CA LYS A 132 5.40 -13.91 30.59
C LYS A 132 4.61 -15.20 30.39
N HIS A 133 3.51 -15.20 29.63
CA HIS A 133 3.00 -16.44 29.01
C HIS A 133 3.98 -16.85 27.92
N ILE A 134 5.08 -17.43 28.39
CA ILE A 134 6.25 -17.78 27.63
C ILE A 134 5.84 -18.77 26.56
N LEU A 135 6.20 -18.34 25.36
CA LEU A 135 6.48 -19.08 24.14
C LEU A 135 7.14 -20.44 24.44
N LYS A 136 6.33 -21.44 24.84
CA LYS A 136 6.79 -22.83 24.85
C LYS A 136 7.38 -23.12 23.48
N GLU A 137 8.52 -23.80 23.49
CA GLU A 137 9.10 -24.33 22.27
C GLU A 137 8.05 -25.19 21.56
N LYS A 138 7.95 -25.04 20.25
CA LYS A 138 7.00 -25.76 19.42
C LYS A 138 7.72 -26.43 18.28
N GLU A 139 7.21 -27.58 17.89
CA GLU A 139 7.64 -28.24 16.66
C GLU A 139 6.95 -27.61 15.44
N CYS A 140 7.71 -27.28 14.40
CA CYS A 140 7.19 -26.78 13.14
C CYS A 140 6.48 -27.91 12.37
N LEU A 141 5.20 -27.72 12.01
CA LEU A 141 4.45 -28.75 11.27
C LEU A 141 5.01 -29.10 9.88
N TYR A 142 5.85 -28.23 9.31
CA TYR A 142 6.48 -28.46 8.01
C TYR A 142 7.86 -29.08 8.12
N CYS A 143 8.82 -28.37 8.73
CA CYS A 143 10.22 -28.80 8.77
C CYS A 143 10.59 -29.61 10.00
N LYS A 144 9.64 -29.86 10.92
CA LYS A 144 9.84 -30.60 12.18
C LYS A 144 10.85 -29.99 13.17
N GLY A 145 11.48 -28.87 12.81
CA GLY A 145 12.37 -28.13 13.70
C GLY A 145 11.65 -27.45 14.86
N ILE A 146 12.30 -27.45 16.03
CA ILE A 146 11.84 -26.78 17.24
C ILE A 146 12.07 -25.26 17.10
N PHE A 147 11.06 -24.44 17.43
CA PHE A 147 11.18 -22.99 17.36
C PHE A 147 10.43 -22.28 18.50
N LYS A 148 10.90 -21.07 18.82
CA LYS A 148 10.23 -20.12 19.72
C LYS A 148 9.45 -19.10 18.90
N PRO A 149 8.11 -19.01 19.03
CA PRO A 149 7.35 -18.08 18.20
C PRO A 149 7.71 -16.61 18.46
N HIS A 150 8.11 -15.88 17.44
CA HIS A 150 8.53 -14.47 17.57
C HIS A 150 7.39 -13.49 17.95
N TYR A 151 6.13 -13.94 17.95
CA TYR A 151 4.93 -13.11 18.19
C TYR A 151 3.95 -13.79 19.14
N LEU A 152 3.21 -12.98 19.90
CA LEU A 152 2.10 -13.35 20.81
C LEU A 152 0.89 -14.00 20.09
N HIS A 153 1.06 -14.63 18.93
CA HIS A 153 0.05 -15.49 18.35
C HIS A 153 0.28 -16.92 18.86
N PRO A 154 -0.42 -17.35 19.93
CA PRO A 154 -0.25 -18.69 20.51
C PRO A 154 -0.64 -19.81 19.54
N GLN A 155 -1.18 -19.50 18.37
CA GLN A 155 -1.55 -20.46 17.32
C GLN A 155 -0.53 -20.59 16.19
N THR A 156 0.66 -19.97 16.28
CA THR A 156 1.72 -20.19 15.28
C THR A 156 2.14 -21.66 15.28
N ARG A 157 2.03 -22.30 14.10
CA ARG A 157 2.35 -23.73 13.85
C ARG A 157 3.62 -23.93 13.03
N PHE A 158 4.28 -22.85 12.61
CA PHE A 158 5.40 -22.87 11.67
C PHE A 158 6.51 -21.93 12.14
N CYS A 159 7.77 -22.37 11.99
CA CYS A 159 8.96 -21.60 12.38
C CYS A 159 9.20 -20.38 11.48
N SER A 160 8.64 -20.38 10.26
CA SER A 160 8.81 -19.29 9.30
C SER A 160 7.62 -19.18 8.35
N TYR A 161 7.48 -18.00 7.72
CA TYR A 161 6.53 -17.80 6.63
C TYR A 161 6.78 -18.78 5.47
N LYS A 162 8.05 -19.11 5.20
CA LYS A 162 8.44 -20.10 4.18
C LYS A 162 7.86 -21.48 4.51
N CYS A 163 7.97 -21.94 5.75
CA CYS A 163 7.41 -23.22 6.20
C CYS A 163 5.88 -23.26 6.14
N ASN A 164 5.20 -22.17 6.54
CA ASN A 164 3.74 -22.08 6.42
C ASN A 164 3.30 -22.15 4.94
N ALA A 165 3.95 -21.38 4.07
CA ALA A 165 3.65 -21.40 2.64
C ALA A 165 3.89 -22.79 2.03
N ALA A 166 4.98 -23.46 2.40
CA ALA A 166 5.32 -24.78 1.91
C ALA A 166 4.36 -25.88 2.42
N TYR A 167 3.92 -25.82 3.68
CA TYR A 167 2.93 -26.74 4.22
C TYR A 167 1.56 -26.59 3.56
N ASN A 168 1.07 -25.35 3.41
CA ASN A 168 -0.19 -25.09 2.71
C ASN A 168 -0.11 -25.53 1.24
N TYR A 169 1.05 -25.38 0.61
CA TYR A 169 1.32 -25.89 -0.72
C TYR A 169 1.22 -27.42 -0.75
N TYR A 170 1.96 -28.12 0.12
CA TYR A 170 1.92 -29.57 0.20
C TYR A 170 0.49 -30.08 0.40
N ASN A 171 -0.27 -29.55 1.36
CA ASN A 171 -1.65 -29.97 1.60
C ASN A 171 -2.57 -29.70 0.41
N LYS A 172 -2.43 -28.57 -0.27
CA LYS A 172 -3.24 -28.24 -1.45
C LYS A 172 -2.98 -29.20 -2.62
N TYR A 173 -1.76 -29.69 -2.78
CA TYR A 173 -1.34 -30.50 -3.91
C TYR A 173 -1.01 -31.95 -3.56
N LYS A 174 -1.33 -32.40 -2.34
CA LYS A 174 -0.98 -33.73 -1.82
C LYS A 174 -1.44 -34.86 -2.76
N SER A 175 -2.66 -34.74 -3.31
CA SER A 175 -3.21 -35.72 -4.27
C SER A 175 -2.48 -35.72 -5.61
N LEU A 176 -2.02 -34.56 -6.10
CA LEU A 176 -1.27 -34.44 -7.34
C LEU A 176 0.18 -34.92 -7.19
N ILE A 177 0.82 -34.61 -6.07
CA ILE A 177 2.18 -35.08 -5.74
C ILE A 177 2.17 -36.61 -5.63
N SER A 178 1.16 -37.20 -4.99
CA SER A 178 1.01 -38.66 -4.89
C SER A 178 0.77 -39.33 -6.24
N LYS A 179 0.10 -38.65 -7.18
CA LYS A 179 -0.25 -39.21 -8.50
C LYS A 179 0.91 -39.14 -9.51
N TYR A 180 1.89 -38.26 -9.30
CA TYR A 180 3.00 -38.04 -10.23
C TYR A 180 4.35 -37.94 -9.48
N PRO A 181 4.89 -39.06 -8.98
CA PRO A 181 6.07 -39.09 -8.11
C PRO A 181 7.39 -38.74 -8.82
N LYS A 182 7.46 -38.85 -10.15
CA LYS A 182 8.65 -38.49 -10.95
C LYS A 182 8.36 -37.19 -11.71
N GLY A 183 9.11 -36.14 -11.39
CA GLY A 183 8.93 -34.80 -11.96
C GLY A 183 9.14 -34.80 -13.47
N PHE A 184 8.06 -34.82 -14.25
CA PHE A 184 8.14 -34.65 -15.69
C PHE A 184 8.45 -33.20 -16.04
N GLU A 185 9.57 -32.97 -16.71
CA GLU A 185 9.84 -31.69 -17.37
C GLU A 185 8.87 -31.52 -18.53
N THR A 186 7.99 -30.52 -18.47
CA THR A 186 7.29 -30.08 -19.68
C THR A 186 8.11 -28.98 -20.31
N ILE A 187 8.60 -29.18 -21.52
CA ILE A 187 9.19 -28.11 -22.32
C ILE A 187 8.04 -27.28 -22.90
N LYS A 188 8.02 -25.97 -22.68
CA LYS A 188 7.16 -25.05 -23.45
C LYS A 188 7.99 -23.91 -24.03
N HIS A 189 7.42 -23.21 -25.00
CA HIS A 189 8.06 -22.03 -25.59
C HIS A 189 7.43 -20.75 -25.06
N CYS A 190 8.25 -19.73 -24.82
CA CYS A 190 7.81 -18.41 -24.39
C CYS A 190 6.97 -17.76 -25.50
N LYS A 191 5.70 -17.40 -25.20
CA LYS A 191 4.79 -16.75 -26.17
C LYS A 191 5.31 -15.42 -26.72
N LYS A 192 6.29 -14.78 -26.05
CA LYS A 192 6.82 -13.47 -26.47
C LYS A 192 8.13 -13.54 -27.25
N CYS A 193 9.04 -14.45 -26.89
CA CYS A 193 10.38 -14.50 -27.50
C CYS A 193 10.76 -15.88 -28.05
N GLY A 194 9.85 -16.86 -28.02
CA GLY A 194 10.08 -18.22 -28.52
C GLY A 194 11.00 -19.07 -27.66
N LYS A 195 11.81 -18.50 -26.75
CA LYS A 195 12.75 -19.26 -25.91
C LYS A 195 12.07 -20.40 -25.17
N GLN A 196 12.72 -21.57 -25.18
CA GLN A 196 12.30 -22.73 -24.39
C GLN A 196 12.29 -22.40 -22.89
N ILE A 197 11.29 -22.94 -22.21
CA ILE A 197 11.05 -22.85 -20.78
C ILE A 197 10.93 -24.29 -20.29
N ILE A 198 11.94 -24.72 -19.55
CA ILE A 198 11.94 -26.02 -18.88
C ILE A 198 11.20 -25.85 -17.56
N PHE A 199 10.07 -26.53 -17.42
CA PHE A 199 9.27 -26.47 -16.19
C PHE A 199 9.59 -27.65 -15.29
N ASP A 200 10.24 -27.34 -14.17
CA ASP A 200 10.36 -28.24 -13.06
C ASP A 200 9.02 -28.31 -12.30
N LYS A 201 8.27 -29.41 -12.48
CA LYS A 201 6.98 -29.65 -11.82
C LYS A 201 7.10 -29.81 -10.30
N SER A 202 8.30 -30.02 -9.76
CA SER A 202 8.53 -30.08 -8.31
C SER A 202 8.44 -28.71 -7.63
N LYS A 203 8.59 -27.61 -8.39
CA LYS A 203 8.52 -26.23 -7.88
C LYS A 203 7.07 -25.72 -7.80
N PRO A 204 6.72 -24.91 -6.78
CA PRO A 204 5.34 -24.58 -6.49
C PRO A 204 4.59 -23.87 -7.63
N MET A 205 3.39 -24.39 -7.97
CA MET A 205 2.44 -23.92 -9.00
C MET A 205 1.99 -22.46 -8.92
N ASN A 206 2.43 -21.66 -7.94
CA ASN A 206 2.08 -20.22 -7.84
C ASN A 206 2.66 -19.37 -8.99
N THR A 207 3.28 -20.04 -9.95
CA THR A 207 3.87 -19.56 -11.19
C THR A 207 3.04 -19.94 -12.41
N GLU A 208 1.71 -20.10 -12.28
CA GLU A 208 0.81 -20.17 -13.44
C GLU A 208 1.01 -19.01 -14.41
N LEU A 209 1.43 -17.85 -13.90
CA LEU A 209 1.80 -16.67 -14.67
C LEU A 209 3.21 -16.74 -15.31
N ILE A 210 4.07 -17.67 -14.90
CA ILE A 210 5.37 -17.98 -15.52
C ILE A 210 5.21 -19.04 -16.64
N ARG A 211 4.05 -19.71 -16.74
CA ARG A 211 3.86 -20.81 -17.71
C ARG A 211 3.95 -20.44 -19.19
N ASN A 212 3.78 -19.16 -19.52
CA ASN A 212 3.78 -18.70 -20.91
C ASN A 212 4.97 -17.79 -21.27
N TYR A 213 5.77 -17.38 -20.27
CA TYR A 213 6.80 -16.37 -20.49
C TYR A 213 8.07 -16.72 -19.70
N CYS A 214 9.22 -16.67 -20.37
CA CYS A 214 10.51 -16.96 -19.74
C CYS A 214 10.97 -15.90 -18.72
N SER A 215 10.29 -14.75 -18.65
CA SER A 215 10.62 -13.66 -17.72
C SER A 215 9.46 -12.71 -17.50
N ASN A 216 9.47 -12.02 -16.34
CA ASN A 216 8.56 -10.91 -16.06
C ASN A 216 8.65 -9.80 -17.12
N LYS A 217 9.84 -9.59 -17.72
CA LYS A 217 10.03 -8.64 -18.83
C LYS A 217 9.24 -9.04 -20.07
N CYS A 218 9.27 -10.31 -20.46
CA CYS A 218 8.49 -10.83 -21.59
C CYS A 218 6.99 -10.72 -21.35
N ARG A 219 6.53 -11.09 -20.15
CA ARG A 219 5.13 -10.95 -19.75
C ARG A 219 4.66 -9.50 -19.80
N SER A 220 5.41 -8.57 -19.20
CA SER A 220 5.05 -7.14 -19.19
C SER A 220 5.00 -6.56 -20.60
N LYS A 221 5.92 -6.95 -21.49
CA LYS A 221 5.88 -6.55 -22.91
C LYS A 221 4.61 -7.07 -23.61
N GLU A 222 4.25 -8.32 -23.39
CA GLU A 222 3.05 -8.92 -23.99
C GLU A 222 1.76 -8.29 -23.43
N SER A 223 1.65 -8.11 -22.12
CA SER A 223 0.51 -7.40 -21.51
C SER A 223 0.38 -5.97 -22.04
N HIS A 224 1.50 -5.27 -22.21
CA HIS A 224 1.51 -3.92 -22.77
C HIS A 224 1.08 -3.91 -24.24
N TYR A 225 1.53 -4.88 -25.03
CA TYR A 225 1.11 -5.06 -26.42
C TYR A 225 -0.40 -5.36 -26.52
N ARG A 226 -0.91 -6.30 -25.71
CA ARG A 226 -2.34 -6.61 -25.64
C ARG A 226 -3.18 -5.42 -25.21
N PHE A 227 -2.72 -4.64 -24.24
CA PHE A 227 -3.41 -3.41 -23.82
C PHE A 227 -3.46 -2.39 -24.95
N LYS A 228 -2.35 -2.20 -25.68
CA LYS A 228 -2.29 -1.30 -26.85
C LYS A 228 -3.28 -1.71 -27.95
N ILE A 229 -3.41 -3.00 -28.23
CA ILE A 229 -4.32 -3.52 -29.28
C ILE A 229 -5.78 -3.50 -28.84
N LYS A 230 -6.07 -4.01 -27.64
CA LYS A 230 -7.46 -4.14 -27.17
C LYS A 230 -8.09 -2.81 -26.75
N ASN A 231 -7.29 -1.83 -26.38
CA ASN A 231 -7.77 -0.52 -25.95
C ASN A 231 -6.85 0.61 -26.48
N PRO A 232 -6.90 0.90 -27.79
CA PRO A 232 -6.02 1.88 -28.41
C PRO A 232 -6.26 3.30 -27.87
N GLU A 233 -7.50 3.67 -27.57
CA GLU A 233 -7.86 4.98 -27.03
C GLU A 233 -7.34 5.16 -25.60
N GLY A 234 -7.58 4.20 -24.71
CA GLY A 234 -7.03 4.21 -23.36
C GLY A 234 -5.49 4.20 -23.36
N TYR A 235 -4.86 3.58 -24.36
CA TYR A 235 -3.42 3.66 -24.57
C TYR A 235 -2.96 5.07 -24.99
N LYS A 236 -3.65 5.71 -25.95
CA LYS A 236 -3.39 7.09 -26.35
C LYS A 236 -3.52 8.05 -25.16
N GLU A 237 -4.58 7.90 -24.37
CA GLU A 237 -4.83 8.73 -23.19
C GLU A 237 -3.77 8.51 -22.10
N LYS A 238 -3.36 7.25 -21.86
CA LYS A 238 -2.25 6.92 -20.95
C LYS A 238 -0.94 7.56 -21.40
N ILE A 239 -0.64 7.58 -22.70
CA ILE A 239 0.52 8.29 -23.25
C ILE A 239 0.39 9.79 -23.02
N LYS A 240 -0.77 10.39 -23.30
CA LYS A 240 -1.04 11.82 -23.09
C LYS A 240 -0.80 12.22 -21.63
N ARG A 241 -1.40 11.50 -20.67
CA ARG A 241 -1.17 11.67 -19.23
C ARG A 241 0.29 11.53 -18.85
N ARG A 242 1.00 10.51 -19.37
CA ARG A 242 2.43 10.34 -19.12
C ARG A 242 3.24 11.52 -19.66
N ARG A 243 2.96 12.01 -20.88
CA ARG A 243 3.65 13.17 -21.47
C ARG A 243 3.42 14.45 -20.68
N GLN A 244 2.25 14.61 -20.06
CA GLN A 244 1.93 15.76 -19.21
C GLN A 244 2.62 15.69 -17.84
N SER A 245 2.93 14.48 -17.33
CA SER A 245 3.66 14.32 -16.06
C SER A 245 5.09 14.84 -16.15
N GLU A 246 5.65 15.36 -15.04
CA GLU A 246 7.00 15.91 -15.02
C GLU A 246 8.08 14.89 -15.42
N LYS A 247 7.94 13.66 -14.92
CA LYS A 247 8.81 12.53 -15.31
C LYS A 247 8.74 12.26 -16.82
N GLY A 248 7.56 12.40 -17.43
CA GLY A 248 7.39 12.21 -18.87
C GLY A 248 7.95 13.36 -19.70
N LYS A 249 7.79 14.61 -19.26
CA LYS A 249 8.44 15.78 -19.88
C LYS A 249 9.96 15.62 -19.89
N ILE A 250 10.55 15.24 -18.76
CA ILE A 250 12.00 14.96 -18.65
C ILE A 250 12.41 13.84 -19.59
N ALA A 251 11.71 12.70 -19.58
CA ALA A 251 12.01 11.57 -20.46
C ALA A 251 11.87 11.94 -21.95
N HIS A 252 10.90 12.79 -22.30
CA HIS A 252 10.70 13.28 -23.65
C HIS A 252 11.85 14.19 -24.10
N ARG A 253 12.24 15.18 -23.27
CA ARG A 253 13.41 16.05 -23.51
C ARG A 253 14.68 15.22 -23.70
N PHE A 254 14.91 14.24 -22.83
CA PHE A 254 16.06 13.32 -22.95
C PHE A 254 16.03 12.52 -24.25
N SER A 255 14.88 11.97 -24.62
CA SER A 255 14.72 11.21 -25.88
C SER A 255 14.93 12.09 -27.11
N ALA A 256 14.44 13.34 -27.09
CA ALA A 256 14.64 14.31 -28.15
C ALA A 256 16.13 14.70 -28.29
N LYS A 257 16.80 14.99 -27.16
CA LYS A 257 18.25 15.25 -27.09
C LYS A 257 19.05 14.08 -27.68
N LYS A 258 18.71 12.84 -27.29
CA LYS A 258 19.34 11.62 -27.83
C LYS A 258 19.16 11.47 -29.34
N ARG A 259 17.95 11.72 -29.87
CA ARG A 259 17.70 11.71 -31.32
C ARG A 259 18.52 12.77 -32.05
N LYS A 260 18.56 14.00 -31.55
CA LYS A 260 19.38 15.10 -32.09
C LYS A 260 20.87 14.72 -32.15
N TYR A 261 21.37 14.02 -31.13
CA TYR A 261 22.77 13.59 -31.08
C TYR A 261 23.06 12.44 -32.06
N MET A 262 22.14 11.47 -32.18
CA MET A 262 22.27 10.40 -33.17
C MET A 262 22.34 10.97 -34.59
N LEU A 263 21.44 11.90 -34.95
CA LEU A 263 21.44 12.56 -36.26
C LEU A 263 22.71 13.35 -36.55
N LYS A 264 23.39 13.85 -35.50
CA LYS A 264 24.63 14.63 -35.62
C LYS A 264 25.90 13.80 -35.39
N ASN A 265 25.80 12.47 -35.37
CA ASN A 265 26.92 11.57 -35.16
C ASN A 265 27.69 11.83 -33.87
N ILE A 266 26.97 12.08 -32.77
CA ILE A 266 27.51 12.40 -31.45
C ILE A 266 27.39 11.22 -30.49
N ILE A 267 28.46 11.00 -29.72
CA ILE A 267 28.49 10.10 -28.56
C ILE A 267 28.75 10.94 -27.31
N THR A 268 27.82 10.94 -26.35
CA THR A 268 28.07 11.48 -25.01
C THR A 268 28.70 10.42 -24.13
N ALA A 269 29.91 10.68 -23.66
CA ALA A 269 30.67 9.81 -22.76
C ALA A 269 30.81 10.47 -21.39
N TYR A 270 29.67 10.81 -20.80
CA TYR A 270 29.55 11.27 -19.42
C TYR A 270 28.16 10.87 -18.90
N THR A 271 28.06 10.70 -17.59
CA THR A 271 26.89 10.25 -16.85
C THR A 271 26.03 11.42 -16.39
N ALA A 272 24.78 11.15 -16.04
CA ALA A 272 23.90 12.15 -15.44
C ALA A 272 24.44 12.68 -14.09
N LYS A 273 25.22 11.86 -13.36
CA LYS A 273 25.86 12.26 -12.10
C LYS A 273 26.92 13.32 -12.35
N GLU A 274 27.83 13.09 -13.30
CA GLU A 274 28.85 14.07 -13.70
C GLU A 274 28.20 15.36 -14.23
N GLU A 275 27.09 15.24 -14.97
CA GLU A 275 26.31 16.39 -15.44
C GLU A 275 25.75 17.23 -14.27
N MET A 276 25.21 16.57 -13.24
CA MET A 276 24.71 17.24 -12.03
C MET A 276 25.84 17.84 -11.19
N GLU A 277 26.99 17.17 -11.12
CA GLU A 277 28.16 17.64 -10.39
C GLU A 277 28.71 18.94 -11.00
N LEU A 278 28.76 19.06 -12.33
CA LEU A 278 29.10 20.31 -13.02
C LEU A 278 28.15 21.44 -12.65
N LYS A 279 26.84 21.18 -12.58
CA LYS A 279 25.84 22.19 -12.20
C LYS A 279 25.81 22.49 -10.71
N SER A 280 26.37 21.60 -9.89
CA SER A 280 26.20 21.63 -8.43
C SER A 280 26.75 22.91 -7.79
N LYS A 281 27.72 23.56 -8.43
CA LYS A 281 28.32 24.82 -7.98
C LYS A 281 27.42 26.03 -8.21
N GLY A 282 26.43 25.95 -9.11
CA GLY A 282 25.57 27.09 -9.45
C GLY A 282 26.29 28.23 -10.19
N ILE A 283 27.49 27.96 -10.70
CA ILE A 283 28.34 28.93 -11.41
C ILE A 283 28.21 28.73 -12.92
N CYS A 284 27.83 29.80 -13.62
CA CYS A 284 27.94 29.91 -15.08
C CYS A 284 29.40 30.21 -15.43
N PHE A 285 29.98 29.49 -16.39
CA PHE A 285 31.36 29.71 -16.79
C PHE A 285 31.55 30.98 -17.64
N GLY A 286 30.44 31.53 -18.15
CA GLY A 286 30.45 32.68 -19.06
C GLY A 286 30.98 32.29 -20.45
N TYR A 287 30.36 32.82 -21.50
CA TYR A 287 30.91 32.68 -22.86
C TYR A 287 31.90 33.80 -23.16
N LYS A 288 31.47 35.06 -22.96
CA LYS A 288 32.30 36.29 -23.04
C LYS A 288 32.35 37.09 -21.74
N ARG A 289 31.71 36.57 -20.68
CA ARG A 289 31.66 37.19 -19.36
C ARG A 289 32.55 36.40 -18.41
N LYS A 290 32.99 37.02 -17.31
CA LYS A 290 33.64 36.30 -16.21
C LYS A 290 32.66 35.27 -15.61
N PRO A 291 33.17 34.17 -15.04
CA PRO A 291 32.33 33.21 -14.32
C PRO A 291 31.51 33.92 -13.23
N HIS A 292 30.21 33.62 -13.15
CA HIS A 292 29.29 34.28 -12.24
C HIS A 292 28.25 33.30 -11.69
N PHE A 293 27.74 33.58 -10.49
CA PHE A 293 26.74 32.74 -9.84
C PHE A 293 25.34 33.04 -10.36
N VAL A 294 24.60 31.99 -10.73
CA VAL A 294 23.20 32.07 -11.21
C VAL A 294 22.27 31.06 -10.52
N GLY A 295 22.84 30.16 -9.72
CA GLY A 295 22.11 29.06 -9.09
C GLY A 295 21.93 27.85 -10.00
N LYS A 296 21.76 26.67 -9.38
CA LYS A 296 21.81 25.36 -10.07
C LYS A 296 20.68 25.17 -11.09
N SER A 297 19.51 25.76 -10.83
CA SER A 297 18.31 25.65 -11.67
C SER A 297 18.40 26.46 -12.97
N GLN A 298 19.25 27.49 -13.02
CA GLN A 298 19.41 28.37 -14.17
C GLN A 298 20.52 27.91 -15.14
N LEU A 299 21.21 26.81 -14.81
CA LEU A 299 22.31 26.29 -15.61
C LEU A 299 21.86 25.24 -16.63
N GLU A 300 22.29 25.42 -17.86
CA GLU A 300 22.20 24.47 -18.96
C GLU A 300 23.58 23.90 -19.29
N ILE A 301 23.62 22.68 -19.84
CA ILE A 301 24.87 22.06 -20.27
C ILE A 301 25.05 22.34 -21.75
N ASP A 302 26.09 23.11 -22.04
CA ASP A 302 26.49 23.46 -23.39
C ASP A 302 27.79 22.75 -23.79
N HIS A 303 27.99 22.52 -25.09
CA HIS A 303 29.20 21.89 -25.61
C HIS A 303 30.19 22.96 -25.99
N LYS A 304 31.41 22.91 -25.45
CA LYS A 304 32.49 23.86 -25.80
C LYS A 304 32.68 23.93 -27.31
N CYS A 305 32.80 22.77 -27.95
CA CYS A 305 32.79 22.65 -29.42
C CYS A 305 31.34 22.47 -29.94
N PRO A 306 30.88 23.30 -30.88
CA PRO A 306 29.50 23.25 -31.36
C PRO A 306 29.07 21.88 -31.90
N VAL A 307 27.87 21.46 -31.52
CA VAL A 307 27.23 20.21 -31.97
C VAL A 307 27.02 20.22 -33.49
N SER A 308 26.88 21.39 -34.13
CA SER A 308 26.81 21.53 -35.60
C SER A 308 28.07 21.03 -36.32
N LYS A 309 29.25 21.15 -35.71
CA LYS A 309 30.52 20.71 -36.30
C LYS A 309 30.74 19.19 -36.21
N ALA A 310 29.95 18.49 -35.40
CA ALA A 310 30.09 17.05 -35.20
C ALA A 310 29.83 16.23 -36.48
N ASN A 311 28.87 16.64 -37.31
CA ASN A 311 28.60 15.94 -38.57
C ASN A 311 29.73 16.12 -39.59
N LYS A 312 30.29 17.35 -39.68
CA LYS A 312 31.47 17.62 -40.52
C LYS A 312 32.65 16.75 -40.10
N TYR A 313 32.87 16.57 -38.78
CA TYR A 313 33.90 15.67 -38.26
C TYR A 313 33.65 14.21 -38.67
N TYR A 314 32.41 13.74 -38.60
CA TYR A 314 32.07 12.38 -39.03
C TYR A 314 32.31 12.16 -40.52
N ILE A 315 31.87 13.08 -41.38
CA ILE A 315 32.09 13.02 -42.83
C ILE A 315 33.59 12.94 -43.14
N LYS A 316 34.43 13.74 -42.45
CA LYS A 316 35.88 13.75 -42.67
C LYS A 316 36.61 12.50 -42.17
N THR A 317 36.14 11.88 -41.09
CA THR A 317 36.93 10.85 -40.36
C THR A 317 36.29 9.46 -40.31
N GLY A 318 35.01 9.32 -40.69
CA GLY A 318 34.19 8.14 -40.45
C GLY A 318 33.88 7.87 -38.98
N LYS A 319 34.37 8.69 -38.04
CA LYS A 319 34.26 8.46 -36.58
C LYS A 319 33.26 9.42 -35.96
N LYS A 320 32.39 8.90 -35.09
CA LYS A 320 31.43 9.71 -34.33
C LYS A 320 32.16 10.63 -33.34
N LYS A 321 31.73 11.88 -33.22
CA LYS A 321 32.34 12.83 -32.28
C LYS A 321 31.98 12.46 -30.85
N ARG A 322 32.98 12.10 -30.04
CA ARG A 322 32.82 11.79 -28.62
C ARG A 322 32.96 13.07 -27.78
N TYR A 323 31.94 13.40 -27.02
CA TYR A 323 31.97 14.48 -26.02
C TYR A 323 32.08 13.87 -24.63
N THR A 324 33.17 14.20 -23.94
CA THR A 324 33.39 13.85 -22.52
C THR A 324 32.95 15.01 -21.64
N ILE A 325 32.99 14.82 -20.31
CA ILE A 325 32.68 15.87 -19.35
C ILE A 325 33.54 17.13 -19.53
N LYS A 326 34.78 16.98 -20.01
CA LYS A 326 35.70 18.10 -20.30
C LYS A 326 35.26 18.96 -21.48
N ASN A 327 34.45 18.39 -22.38
CA ASN A 327 33.97 19.04 -23.60
C ASN A 327 32.63 19.75 -23.42
N VAL A 328 32.06 19.73 -22.21
CA VAL A 328 30.85 20.44 -21.87
C VAL A 328 31.11 21.45 -20.76
N GLN A 329 30.22 22.43 -20.61
CA GLN A 329 30.32 23.46 -19.58
C GLN A 329 28.92 23.93 -19.16
N PRO A 330 28.74 24.32 -17.88
CA PRO A 330 27.50 24.93 -17.42
C PRO A 330 27.44 26.40 -17.85
N LEU A 331 26.40 26.77 -18.60
CA LEU A 331 26.11 28.16 -18.97
C LEU A 331 24.70 28.55 -18.50
N CYS A 332 24.53 29.81 -18.09
CA CYS A 332 23.20 30.39 -17.93
C CYS A 332 22.54 30.57 -19.29
N ARG A 333 21.21 30.77 -19.30
CA ARG A 333 20.42 30.90 -20.53
C ARG A 333 20.94 32.01 -21.44
N ASP A 334 21.31 33.16 -20.86
CA ASP A 334 21.78 34.33 -21.62
C ASP A 334 23.12 34.05 -22.30
N CYS A 335 24.10 33.51 -21.57
CA CYS A 335 25.39 33.13 -22.16
C CYS A 335 25.26 32.02 -23.21
N ASN A 336 24.31 31.09 -23.03
CA ASN A 336 24.06 30.03 -24.00
C ASN A 336 23.43 30.59 -25.29
N GLN A 337 22.49 31.52 -25.17
CA GLN A 337 21.86 32.21 -26.31
C GLN A 337 22.90 33.03 -27.08
N GLU A 338 23.69 33.85 -26.38
CA GLU A 338 24.72 34.70 -27.00
C GLU A 338 25.79 33.91 -27.76
N LYS A 339 26.02 32.66 -27.34
CA LYS A 339 26.90 31.72 -28.03
C LYS A 339 26.26 31.14 -29.29
N LEU A 340 24.97 30.81 -29.25
CA LEU A 340 24.25 30.24 -30.40
C LEU A 340 24.21 31.20 -31.58
N ASP A 341 24.05 32.50 -31.32
CA ASP A 341 23.94 33.52 -32.36
C ASP A 341 25.25 33.74 -33.15
N LYS A 342 26.37 33.19 -32.67
CA LYS A 342 27.71 33.36 -33.25
C LYS A 342 28.29 32.10 -33.93
N ILE A 343 27.54 30.99 -33.94
CA ILE A 343 27.98 29.67 -34.46
C ILE A 343 27.20 29.34 -35.72
#